data_AF-A0A4Q1VL97-F1
#
_entry.id   AF-A0A4Q1VL97-F1
#
_cell.length_a   1.000
_cell.length_b   1.000
_cell.length_c   1.000
_cell.angle_alpha   90.00
_cell.angle_beta   90.00
_cell.angle_gamma   90.00
#
_symmetry.space_group_name_H-M   'P 1'
#
loop_
_entity.id
_entity.type
_entity.pdbx_description
1 polymer ?
#
loop_
_entity_poly.entity_id
_entity_poly.type
_entity_poly.pdbx_seq_one_letter_code
_entity_poly.pdbx_strand_id
1 'polypeptide(L)' 'MQAADKASRDLDRALLAIFLEAAGALIDQLVDAGISDPADIARRLNRRGFPCFGRPRWNAVAVATVLRRRERLREAA' A
#
# COMPACT_ATOMS: atom_id res chain seq x y z
N MET A 1 7.35 19.70 -22.63
CA MET A 1 7.91 19.21 -21.34
C MET A 1 6.83 19.13 -20.25
N GLN A 2 6.13 20.21 -19.89
CA GLN A 2 5.11 20.20 -18.81
C GLN A 2 3.97 19.16 -18.96
N ALA A 3 3.52 18.87 -20.18
CA ALA A 3 2.46 17.87 -20.40
C ALA A 3 2.93 16.43 -20.11
N ALA A 4 4.21 16.12 -20.38
CA ALA A 4 4.80 14.81 -20.07
C ALA A 4 4.95 14.63 -18.55
N ASP A 5 5.32 15.69 -17.82
CA ASP A 5 5.42 15.67 -16.36
C ASP A 5 4.05 15.52 -15.67
N LYS A 6 2.99 16.05 -16.29
CA LYS A 6 1.62 15.82 -15.82
C LYS A 6 1.20 14.37 -16.03
N ALA A 7 1.37 13.84 -17.24
CA ALA A 7 1.02 12.46 -17.57
C ALA A 7 1.76 11.44 -16.68
N SER A 8 3.05 11.68 -16.41
CA SER A 8 3.84 10.87 -15.48
C SER A 8 3.27 10.88 -14.05
N ARG A 9 2.92 12.05 -13.52
CA ARG A 9 2.29 12.17 -12.18
C ARG A 9 0.92 11.51 -12.12
N ASP A 10 0.13 11.61 -13.18
CA ASP A 10 -1.19 10.98 -13.23
C ASP A 10 -1.06 9.45 -13.28
N LEU A 11 -0.07 8.92 -14.01
CA LEU A 11 0.27 7.50 -13.99
C LEU A 11 0.73 7.03 -12.60
N ASP A 12 1.64 7.75 -11.95
CA ASP A 12 2.10 7.42 -10.59
C ASP A 12 0.96 7.38 -9.59
N ARG A 13 -0.02 8.30 -9.72
CA ARG A 13 -1.23 8.30 -8.89
C ARG A 13 -2.10 7.08 -9.15
N ALA A 14 -2.31 6.71 -10.41
CA ALA A 14 -3.08 5.53 -10.78
C ALA A 14 -2.42 4.24 -10.25
N LEU A 15 -1.10 4.10 -10.43
CA LEU A 15 -0.35 2.96 -9.92
C LEU A 15 -0.37 2.90 -8.39
N LEU A 16 -0.26 4.05 -7.72
CA LEU A 16 -0.38 4.12 -6.27
C LEU A 16 -1.77 3.70 -5.80
N ALA A 17 -2.84 4.08 -6.49
CA ALA A 17 -4.20 3.69 -6.15
C ALA A 17 -4.39 2.17 -6.24
N ILE A 18 -3.97 1.57 -7.36
CA ILE A 18 -3.98 0.11 -7.57
C ILE A 18 -3.18 -0.61 -6.47
N PHE A 19 -2.00 -0.08 -6.15
CA PHE A 19 -1.17 -0.61 -5.07
C PHE A 19 -1.89 -0.56 -3.71
N LEU A 20 -2.51 0.57 -3.35
CA LEU A 20 -3.20 0.74 -2.07
C LEU A 20 -4.38 -0.21 -1.91
N GLU A 21 -5.12 -0.45 -3.00
CA GLU A 21 -6.23 -1.41 -3.02
C GLU A 21 -5.73 -2.83 -2.81
N ALA A 22 -4.78 -3.28 -3.64
CA ALA A 22 -4.23 -4.63 -3.57
C ALA A 22 -3.52 -4.92 -2.24
N ALA A 23 -2.67 -3.99 -1.78
CA ALA A 23 -1.98 -4.11 -0.51
C ALA A 23 -2.97 -4.13 0.66
N GLY A 24 -4.00 -3.29 0.58
CA GLY A 24 -5.07 -3.20 1.54
C GLY A 24 -5.79 -4.53 1.74
N ALA A 25 -6.26 -5.13 0.66
CA ALA A 25 -6.97 -6.41 0.69
C ALA A 25 -6.10 -7.52 1.31
N LEU A 26 -4.80 -7.55 0.99
CA LEU A 26 -3.90 -8.55 1.57
C LEU A 26 -3.62 -8.30 3.07
N ILE A 27 -3.55 -7.04 3.49
CA ILE A 27 -3.42 -6.70 4.92
C ILE A 27 -4.69 -7.11 5.67
N ASP A 28 -5.88 -6.86 5.11
CA ASP A 28 -7.17 -7.24 5.72
C ASP A 28 -7.22 -8.77 5.94
N GLN A 29 -6.83 -9.57 4.95
CA GLN A 29 -6.75 -11.03 5.10
C GLN A 29 -5.80 -11.48 6.22
N LEU A 30 -4.70 -10.75 6.46
CA LEU A 30 -3.79 -11.04 7.56
C LEU A 30 -4.41 -10.67 8.92
N VAL A 31 -5.10 -9.53 8.97
CA VAL A 31 -5.81 -9.09 10.18
C VAL A 31 -6.95 -10.04 10.54
N ASP A 32 -7.74 -10.49 9.56
CA ASP A 32 -8.82 -11.47 9.74
C ASP A 32 -8.28 -12.82 10.24
N ALA A 33 -7.04 -13.16 9.91
CA ALA A 33 -6.32 -14.32 10.44
C ALA A 33 -5.67 -14.07 11.82
N GLY A 34 -5.97 -12.95 12.47
CA GLY A 34 -5.47 -12.58 13.80
C GLY A 34 -4.08 -11.93 13.81
N ILE A 35 -3.55 -11.53 12.66
CA ILE A 35 -2.21 -10.92 12.55
C ILE A 35 -2.36 -9.40 12.46
N SER A 36 -2.21 -8.72 13.60
CA SER A 36 -2.41 -7.27 13.70
C SER A 36 -1.13 -6.46 13.93
N ASP A 37 -0.01 -7.10 14.29
CA ASP A 37 1.27 -6.40 14.45
C ASP A 37 1.80 -5.90 13.09
N PRO A 38 1.99 -4.58 12.89
CA PRO A 38 2.49 -4.04 11.63
C PRO A 38 3.87 -4.58 11.22
N ALA A 39 4.73 -4.93 12.18
CA ALA A 39 6.02 -5.53 11.87
C ALA A 39 5.86 -6.98 11.36
N ASP A 40 4.95 -7.76 11.94
CA ASP A 40 4.64 -9.11 11.45
C ASP A 40 3.98 -9.10 10.08
N ILE A 41 3.03 -8.19 9.86
CA ILE A 41 2.42 -7.95 8.55
C ILE A 41 3.51 -7.65 7.52
N ALA A 42 4.43 -6.72 7.80
CA ALA A 42 5.53 -6.38 6.90
C ALA A 42 6.43 -7.60 6.57
N ARG A 43 6.79 -8.41 7.57
CA ARG A 43 7.57 -9.66 7.35
C ARG A 43 6.82 -10.61 6.43
N ARG A 44 5.52 -10.77 6.64
CA ARG A 44 4.64 -11.65 5.87
C ARG A 44 4.41 -11.19 4.43
N LEU A 45 4.33 -9.89 4.19
CA LEU A 45 4.28 -9.31 2.86
C LEU A 45 5.61 -9.52 2.11
N ASN A 46 6.73 -9.24 2.78
CA ASN A 46 8.07 -9.47 2.22
C ASN A 46 8.30 -10.95 1.88
N ARG A 47 7.87 -11.89 2.75
CA ARG A 47 7.99 -13.33 2.52
C ARG A 47 7.20 -13.79 1.29
N ARG A 48 6.05 -13.16 1.02
CA ARG A 48 5.23 -13.43 -0.16
C ARG A 48 5.73 -12.76 -1.44
N GLY A 49 6.79 -11.94 -1.35
CA GLY A 49 7.28 -11.17 -2.49
C GLY A 49 6.33 -10.06 -2.95
N PHE A 50 5.39 -9.64 -2.10
CA PHE A 50 4.45 -8.58 -2.46
C PHE A 50 5.20 -7.24 -2.60
N PRO A 51 5.11 -6.55 -3.75
CA PRO A 51 5.89 -5.34 -4.00
C PRO A 51 5.50 -4.23 -3.03
N CYS A 52 6.47 -3.37 -2.67
CA CYS A 52 6.22 -2.17 -1.85
C CYS A 52 6.40 -0.94 -2.74
N PHE A 53 5.37 -0.10 -2.86
CA PHE A 53 5.43 1.05 -3.76
C PHE A 53 6.53 2.04 -3.34
N GLY A 54 7.43 2.38 -4.27
CA GLY A 54 8.54 3.32 -4.07
C GLY A 54 9.58 2.89 -3.02
N ARG A 55 9.58 1.63 -2.58
CA ARG A 55 10.51 1.11 -1.57
C ARG A 55 10.91 -0.33 -1.88
N PRO A 56 12.13 -0.75 -1.52
CA PRO A 56 12.59 -2.11 -1.80
C PRO A 56 11.86 -3.18 -0.98
N ARG A 57 11.41 -2.85 0.24
CA ARG A 57 10.77 -3.79 1.17
C ARG A 57 9.73 -3.12 2.07
N TRP A 58 8.80 -3.94 2.57
CA TRP A 58 7.87 -3.57 3.61
C TRP A 58 8.56 -3.38 4.96
N ASN A 59 8.11 -2.37 5.69
CA ASN A 59 8.38 -2.18 7.12
C ASN A 59 7.09 -1.74 7.82
N ALA A 60 7.10 -1.69 9.16
CA ALA A 60 5.92 -1.32 9.95
C ALA A 60 5.34 0.05 9.57
N VAL A 61 6.20 1.03 9.25
CA VAL A 61 5.78 2.38 8.82
C VAL A 61 5.05 2.35 7.48
N ALA A 62 5.50 1.53 6.53
CA ALA A 62 4.85 1.35 5.24
C ALA A 62 3.46 0.73 5.41
N VAL A 63 3.33 -0.29 6.26
CA VAL A 63 2.03 -0.90 6.62
C VAL A 63 1.08 0.16 7.22
N ALA A 64 1.53 0.90 8.24
CA ALA A 64 0.73 1.96 8.86
C ALA A 64 0.36 3.09 7.88
N THR A 65 1.20 3.35 6.87
CA THR A 65 0.91 4.35 5.84
C THR A 65 -0.19 3.89 4.90
N VAL A 66 -0.19 2.63 4.48
CA VAL A 66 -1.25 2.05 3.65
C VAL A 66 -2.58 2.07 4.39
N LEU A 67 -2.60 1.60 5.65
CA LEU A 67 -3.80 1.61 6.48
C LEU A 67 -4.39 3.02 6.62
N ARG A 68 -3.57 4.02 6.98
CA ARG A 68 -4.02 5.41 7.11
C ARG A 68 -4.52 6.00 5.79
N ARG A 69 -3.88 5.69 4.66
CA ARG A 69 -4.31 6.19 3.35
C ARG A 69 -5.63 5.57 2.90
N ARG A 70 -5.84 4.28 3.19
CA ARG A 70 -7.11 3.60 2.90
C ARG A 70 -8.25 4.18 3.71
N GLU A 71 -8.03 4.47 4.98
CA GLU A 71 -9.07 5.07 5.82
C GLU A 71 -9.56 6.39 5.23
N ARG A 72 -8.64 7.29 4.87
CA ARG A 72 -9.00 8.55 4.22
C ARG A 72 -9.72 8.39 2.88
N LEU A 73 -9.39 7.35 2.11
CA LEU A 73 -10.07 7.07 0.84
C LEU A 73 -11.50 6.55 1.07
N ARG A 74 -11.73 5.79 2.14
CA ARG A 74 -13.07 5.35 2.55
C ARG A 74 -13.92 6.51 3.08
N GLU A 75 -13.31 7.42 3.85
CA GLU A 75 -13.99 8.61 4.37
C GLU A 75 -14.38 9.61 3.25
N ALA A 76 -13.70 9.58 2.11
CA ALA A 76 -13.91 10.50 1.00
C ALA A 76 -14.86 9.95 -0.10
N ALA A 77 -15.33 8.71 0.04
CA ALA A 77 -16.22 8.02 -0.89
C ALA A 77 -17.68 8.04 -0.39
#